data_AF-A0A2V5VE99-F1
#
_entry.id   AF-A0A2V5VE99-F1
#
_cell.length_a   1.000
_cell.length_b   1.000
_cell.length_c   1.000
_cell.angle_alpha   90.00
_cell.angle_beta   90.00
_cell.angle_gamma   90.00
#
_symmetry.space_group_name_H-M   'P 1'
#
loop_
_entity.id
_entity.type
_entity.pdbx_description
1 polymer ?
#
loop_
_entity_poly.entity_id
_entity_poly.type
_entity_poly.pdbx_seq_one_letter_code
_entity_poly.pdbx_strand_id
1 'polypeptide(L)'
;MQIRSTAIKDLAKEKGVSSSGRKDQIAERLVKTNADAVAKLLTGFEAFSCTEKGLAIVRDFEARSRNAKKQAETAAIEALKSNRLKDACRVVAAFEATQVSPRGIGIDWSNYDDSYDLAVLTYVYSLTPKRLERLSDERLLELRVAAAMTHLWGEKSPVSWLS
;
A
#
# COMPACT_ATOMS: atom_id res chain seq x y z
N MET A 1 2.54 -16.78 -24.26
CA MET A 1 1.11 -16.88 -23.91
C MET A 1 1.01 -16.86 -22.39
N GLN A 2 0.48 -15.79 -21.78
CA GLN A 2 0.18 -15.79 -20.34
C GLN A 2 -0.72 -16.99 -20.04
N ILE A 3 -0.46 -17.75 -18.97
CA ILE A 3 -1.53 -18.52 -18.33
C ILE A 3 -2.49 -17.45 -17.78
N ARG A 4 -3.40 -16.98 -18.64
CA ARG A 4 -4.37 -15.94 -18.31
C ARG A 4 -5.11 -16.46 -17.10
N SER A 5 -5.31 -15.62 -16.10
CA SER A 5 -5.87 -16.06 -14.82
C SER A 5 -7.30 -16.64 -14.89
N THR A 6 -7.93 -16.61 -16.07
CA THR A 6 -9.15 -17.32 -16.46
C THR A 6 -8.91 -18.82 -16.69
N ALA A 7 -7.77 -19.19 -17.27
CA ALA A 7 -7.42 -20.55 -17.67
C ALA A 7 -7.43 -21.55 -16.50
N ILE A 8 -7.12 -21.11 -15.27
CA ILE A 8 -7.11 -22.01 -14.10
C ILE A 8 -8.52 -22.44 -13.67
N LYS A 9 -9.53 -21.58 -13.86
CA LYS A 9 -10.92 -21.89 -13.54
C LYS A 9 -11.54 -22.77 -14.62
N ASP A 10 -11.21 -22.49 -15.87
CA ASP A 10 -11.66 -23.29 -17.02
C ASP A 10 -11.09 -24.70 -16.94
N LEU A 11 -9.81 -24.82 -16.57
CA LEU A 11 -9.15 -26.11 -16.33
C LEU A 11 -9.77 -26.87 -15.14
N ALA A 12 -10.11 -26.19 -14.04
CA ALA A 12 -10.80 -26.81 -12.91
C ALA A 12 -12.14 -27.43 -13.35
N LYS A 13 -12.95 -26.70 -14.12
CA LYS A 13 -14.22 -27.22 -14.65
C LYS A 13 -14.02 -28.42 -15.58
N GLU A 14 -13.07 -28.35 -16.51
CA GLU A 14 -12.78 -29.43 -17.45
C GLU A 14 -12.36 -30.73 -16.73
N LYS A 15 -11.62 -30.61 -15.63
CA LYS A 15 -11.15 -31.75 -14.83
C LYS A 15 -12.11 -32.15 -13.70
N GLY A 16 -13.32 -31.59 -13.65
CA GLY A 16 -14.34 -31.92 -12.64
C GLY A 16 -14.01 -31.44 -11.22
N VAL A 17 -13.09 -30.47 -11.08
CA VAL A 17 -12.68 -29.87 -9.81
C VAL A 17 -13.46 -28.58 -9.58
N SER A 18 -13.89 -28.33 -8.34
CA SER A 18 -14.60 -27.10 -8.01
C SER A 18 -13.78 -25.85 -8.36
N SER A 19 -14.36 -24.98 -9.21
CA SER A 19 -13.75 -23.72 -9.67
C SER A 19 -14.09 -22.51 -8.78
N SER A 20 -14.73 -22.72 -7.62
CA SER A 20 -15.07 -21.66 -6.67
C SER A 20 -13.93 -21.41 -5.69
N GLY A 21 -13.81 -20.16 -5.20
CA GLY A 21 -12.77 -19.75 -4.24
C GLY A 21 -11.59 -19.00 -4.87
N ARG A 22 -10.53 -18.81 -4.07
CA ARG A 22 -9.32 -18.12 -4.50
C ARG A 22 -8.49 -18.99 -5.46
N LYS A 23 -7.70 -18.36 -6.33
CA LYS A 23 -6.96 -19.04 -7.41
C LYS A 23 -5.88 -20.01 -6.90
N ASP A 24 -5.23 -19.65 -5.80
CA ASP A 24 -4.29 -20.52 -5.07
C ASP A 24 -4.97 -21.81 -4.58
N GLN A 25 -6.16 -21.68 -3.98
CA GLN A 25 -6.94 -22.83 -3.52
C GLN A 25 -7.43 -23.72 -4.67
N ILE A 26 -7.74 -23.13 -5.82
CA ILE A 26 -8.15 -23.86 -7.04
C ILE A 26 -6.93 -24.59 -7.64
N ALA A 27 -5.77 -23.94 -7.69
CA ALA A 27 -4.52 -24.54 -8.15
C ALA A 27 -4.12 -25.73 -7.25
N GLU A 28 -4.21 -25.57 -5.94
CA GLU A 28 -3.89 -26.63 -4.98
C GLU A 28 -4.83 -27.84 -5.14
N ARG A 29 -6.13 -27.59 -5.34
CA ARG A 29 -7.11 -28.66 -5.63
C ARG A 29 -6.81 -29.37 -6.94
N LEU A 30 -6.50 -28.62 -8.00
CA LEU A 30 -6.13 -29.18 -9.30
C LEU A 30 -4.90 -30.09 -9.22
N VAL A 31 -3.86 -29.66 -8.51
CA VAL A 31 -2.65 -30.47 -8.30
C VAL A 31 -2.97 -31.73 -7.48
N LYS A 32 -3.76 -31.61 -6.41
CA LYS A 32 -4.15 -32.75 -5.56
C LYS A 32 -5.02 -33.79 -6.30
N THR A 33 -5.91 -33.34 -7.19
CA THR A 33 -6.82 -34.23 -7.91
C THR A 33 -6.18 -34.80 -9.19
N ASN A 34 -5.32 -34.04 -9.88
CA ASN A 34 -4.77 -34.48 -11.17
C ASN A 34 -3.41 -33.82 -11.48
N ALA A 35 -2.39 -34.15 -10.68
CA ALA A 35 -1.03 -33.61 -10.82
C ALA A 35 -0.44 -33.80 -12.24
N ASP A 36 -0.65 -34.97 -12.85
CA ASP A 36 -0.08 -35.29 -14.17
C ASP A 36 -0.69 -34.45 -15.29
N ALA A 37 -2.01 -34.20 -15.25
CA ALA A 37 -2.65 -33.34 -16.24
C ALA A 37 -2.17 -31.89 -16.11
N VAL A 38 -1.97 -31.41 -14.87
CA VAL A 38 -1.42 -30.07 -14.62
C VAL A 38 0.03 -29.98 -15.10
N ALA A 39 0.87 -30.99 -14.83
CA ALA A 39 2.24 -31.04 -15.31
C ALA A 39 2.34 -31.00 -16.85
N LYS A 40 1.45 -31.73 -17.54
CA LYS A 40 1.36 -31.68 -19.02
C LYS A 40 1.00 -30.30 -19.55
N LEU A 41 0.15 -29.55 -18.84
CA LEU A 41 -0.24 -28.19 -19.24
C LEU A 41 0.87 -27.15 -19.00
N LEU A 42 1.77 -27.44 -18.06
CA LEU A 42 2.95 -26.62 -17.78
C LEU A 42 4.16 -27.07 -18.61
N THR A 43 4.01 -28.07 -19.48
CA THR A 43 5.10 -28.53 -20.35
C THR A 43 5.48 -27.43 -21.33
N GLY A 44 6.77 -27.09 -21.39
CA GLY A 44 7.27 -25.95 -22.16
C GLY A 44 7.12 -24.58 -21.48
N PHE A 45 6.62 -24.55 -20.24
CA PHE A 45 6.60 -23.33 -19.43
C PHE A 45 7.83 -23.30 -18.52
N GLU A 46 8.69 -22.31 -18.73
CA GLU A 46 9.81 -22.05 -17.83
C GLU A 46 9.35 -21.09 -16.73
N ALA A 47 9.45 -21.54 -15.48
CA ALA A 47 9.12 -20.75 -14.30
C ALA A 47 10.37 -20.55 -13.46
N PHE A 48 10.61 -19.30 -13.07
CA PHE A 48 11.67 -18.95 -12.14
C PHE A 48 11.07 -18.78 -10.75
N SER A 49 11.69 -19.41 -9.75
CA SER A 49 11.43 -19.14 -8.35
C SER A 49 12.63 -18.46 -7.73
N CYS A 50 12.39 -17.63 -6.72
CA CYS A 50 13.50 -17.12 -5.92
C CYS A 50 14.11 -18.28 -5.12
N THR A 51 15.45 -18.34 -5.11
CA THR A 51 16.18 -19.19 -4.17
C THR A 51 15.88 -18.76 -2.73
N GLU A 52 16.14 -19.61 -1.75
CA GLU A 52 15.97 -19.24 -0.33
C GLU A 52 16.77 -17.99 0.04
N LYS A 53 17.99 -17.87 -0.48
CA LYS A 53 18.82 -16.67 -0.33
C LYS A 53 18.16 -15.44 -0.95
N GLY A 54 17.59 -15.58 -2.15
CA GLY A 54 16.84 -14.50 -2.80
C GLY A 54 15.60 -14.08 -2.00
N LEU A 55 14.84 -15.06 -1.49
CA LEU A 55 13.68 -14.80 -0.64
C LEU A 55 14.06 -14.09 0.66
N ALA A 56 15.19 -14.45 1.28
CA ALA A 56 15.69 -13.75 2.46
C ALA A 56 15.97 -12.27 2.16
N ILE A 57 16.65 -11.98 1.05
CA ILE A 57 16.93 -10.59 0.62
C ILE A 57 15.63 -9.80 0.40
N VAL A 58 14.63 -10.41 -0.26
CA VAL A 58 13.33 -9.76 -0.47
C VAL A 58 12.64 -9.46 0.85
N ARG A 59 12.58 -10.44 1.77
CA ARG A 59 11.96 -10.26 3.09
C ARG A 59 12.64 -9.17 3.90
N ASP A 60 13.97 -9.12 3.88
CA ASP A 60 14.76 -8.10 4.57
C ASP A 60 14.53 -6.71 3.97
N PHE A 61 14.43 -6.61 2.65
CA PHE A 61 14.08 -5.36 1.97
C PHE A 61 12.68 -4.90 2.36
N GLU A 62 11.67 -5.78 2.30
CA GLU A 62 10.31 -5.45 2.68
C GLU A 62 10.20 -5.03 4.15
N ALA A 63 10.92 -5.70 5.06
CA ALA A 63 10.95 -5.35 6.48
C ALA A 63 11.55 -3.95 6.69
N ARG A 64 12.67 -3.64 6.02
CA ARG A 64 13.28 -2.30 6.08
C ARG A 64 12.37 -1.23 5.49
N SER A 65 11.74 -1.48 4.35
CA SER A 65 10.81 -0.56 3.70
C SER A 65 9.59 -0.27 4.59
N ARG A 66 8.98 -1.31 5.18
CA ARG A 66 7.87 -1.14 6.15
C ARG A 66 8.29 -0.32 7.37
N ASN A 67 9.47 -0.58 7.93
CA ASN A 67 9.97 0.16 9.07
C ASN A 67 10.26 1.63 8.72
N ALA A 68 10.87 1.90 7.57
CA ALA A 68 11.13 3.25 7.09
C ALA A 68 9.82 4.03 6.88
N LYS A 69 8.80 3.41 6.26
CA LYS A 69 7.47 4.01 6.09
C LYS A 69 6.87 4.36 7.45
N LYS A 70 6.86 3.42 8.40
CA LYS A 70 6.31 3.64 9.74
C LYS A 70 7.03 4.78 10.49
N GLN A 71 8.34 4.89 10.36
CA GLN A 71 9.12 5.98 10.94
C GLN A 71 8.74 7.33 10.33
N ALA A 72 8.64 7.41 9.01
CA ALA A 72 8.22 8.62 8.31
C ALA A 72 6.77 9.01 8.67
N GLU A 73 5.84 8.05 8.74
CA GLU A 73 4.47 8.30 9.20
C GLU A 73 4.44 8.86 10.62
N THR A 74 5.24 8.28 11.53
CA THR A 74 5.33 8.75 12.92
C THR A 74 5.85 10.18 12.99
N ALA A 75 6.93 10.49 12.27
CA ALA A 75 7.50 11.84 12.23
C ALA A 75 6.54 12.87 11.61
N ALA A 76 5.79 12.48 10.57
CA ALA A 76 4.76 13.34 9.99
C ALA A 76 3.62 13.61 10.98
N ILE A 77 3.14 12.58 11.70
CA ILE A 77 2.13 12.73 12.76
C ILE A 77 2.63 13.67 13.86
N GLU A 78 3.86 13.52 14.32
CA GLU A 78 4.45 14.42 15.33
C GLU A 78 4.50 15.87 14.85
N ALA A 79 4.95 16.10 13.60
CA ALA A 79 4.95 17.43 13.00
C ALA A 79 3.53 18.02 12.92
N LEU A 80 2.54 17.24 12.48
CA LEU A 80 1.13 17.64 12.39
C LEU A 80 0.52 17.97 13.76
N LYS A 81 0.83 17.17 14.80
CA LYS A 81 0.40 17.43 16.19
C LYS A 81 0.99 18.72 16.74
N SER A 82 2.21 19.06 16.35
CA SER A 82 2.87 20.32 16.72
C SER A 82 2.56 21.49 15.77
N ASN A 83 1.57 21.37 14.87
CA ASN A 83 1.22 22.38 13.87
C ASN A 83 2.36 22.80 12.92
N ARG A 84 3.36 21.92 12.73
CA ARG A 84 4.48 22.09 11.79
C ARG A 84 4.12 21.50 10.44
N LEU A 85 3.14 22.09 9.77
CA LEU A 85 2.52 21.53 8.55
C LEU A 85 3.51 21.35 7.40
N LYS A 86 4.40 22.32 7.19
CA LYS A 86 5.44 22.24 6.15
C LYS A 86 6.44 21.12 6.42
N ASP A 87 6.80 20.89 7.69
CA ASP A 87 7.70 19.80 8.06
C ASP A 87 7.06 18.44 7.77
N ALA A 88 5.75 18.28 8.00
CA ALA A 88 5.04 17.06 7.66
C ALA A 88 5.07 16.77 6.14
N CYS A 89 4.89 17.79 5.29
CA CYS A 89 5.01 17.63 3.83
C CYS A 89 6.42 17.20 3.43
N ARG A 90 7.45 17.83 4.02
CA ARG A 90 8.86 17.52 3.76
C ARG A 90 9.25 16.11 4.18
N VAL A 91 8.72 15.62 5.31
CA VAL A 91 8.96 14.24 5.76
C VAL A 91 8.48 13.24 4.72
N VAL A 92 7.28 13.46 4.15
CA VAL A 92 6.71 12.57 3.12
C VAL A 92 7.52 12.65 1.83
N ALA A 93 7.87 13.85 1.37
CA ALA A 93 8.69 14.03 0.19
C ALA A 93 10.06 13.36 0.33
N ALA A 94 10.72 13.54 1.48
CA ALA A 94 12.00 12.89 1.78
C ALA A 94 11.89 11.36 1.80
N PHE A 95 10.80 10.81 2.36
CA PHE A 95 10.56 9.37 2.33
C PHE A 95 10.37 8.85 0.90
N GLU A 96 9.49 9.49 0.11
CA GLU A 96 9.22 9.10 -1.28
C GLU A 96 10.47 9.19 -2.15
N ALA A 97 11.33 10.21 -1.95
CA ALA A 97 12.61 10.34 -2.66
C ALA A 97 13.57 9.16 -2.45
N THR A 98 13.40 8.37 -1.37
CA THR A 98 14.21 7.18 -1.10
C THR A 98 13.61 5.88 -1.66
N GLN A 99 12.37 5.91 -2.17
CA GLN A 99 11.71 4.70 -2.64
C GLN A 99 12.24 4.24 -3.99
N VAL A 100 12.36 2.91 -4.16
CA VAL A 100 12.70 2.30 -5.46
C VAL A 100 11.62 2.56 -6.50
N SER A 101 10.37 2.67 -6.05
CA SER A 101 9.21 3.01 -6.87
C SER A 101 8.36 4.04 -6.11
N PRO A 102 8.71 5.33 -6.21
CA PRO A 102 7.95 6.37 -5.53
C PRO A 102 6.55 6.50 -6.11
N ARG A 103 5.64 7.10 -5.33
CA ARG A 103 4.26 7.31 -5.75
C ARG A 103 4.14 8.41 -6.81
N GLY A 104 3.24 8.22 -7.77
CA GLY A 104 2.96 9.19 -8.84
C GLY A 104 3.94 9.09 -10.01
N ILE A 105 3.42 9.23 -11.22
CA ILE A 105 4.21 9.15 -12.46
C ILE A 105 4.76 10.55 -12.77
N GLY A 106 6.08 10.65 -12.97
CA GLY A 106 6.74 11.90 -13.38
C GLY A 106 6.95 12.92 -12.25
N ILE A 107 6.77 12.51 -10.99
CA ILE A 107 7.04 13.37 -9.82
C ILE A 107 8.52 13.22 -9.43
N ASP A 108 9.25 14.33 -9.42
CA ASP A 108 10.59 14.40 -8.82
C ASP A 108 10.47 14.67 -7.32
N TRP A 109 10.51 13.61 -6.52
CA TRP A 109 10.41 13.71 -5.07
C TRP A 109 11.65 14.34 -4.41
N SER A 110 12.81 14.34 -5.08
CA SER A 110 14.03 14.97 -4.55
C SER A 110 13.97 16.49 -4.62
N ASN A 111 13.20 17.03 -5.57
CA ASN A 111 12.93 18.47 -5.72
C ASN A 111 11.43 18.78 -5.67
N TYR A 112 10.70 18.07 -4.81
CA TYR A 112 9.25 18.19 -4.72
C TYR A 112 8.81 19.59 -4.27
N ASP A 113 7.83 20.17 -4.97
CA ASP A 113 7.15 21.40 -4.55
C ASP A 113 6.01 21.06 -3.57
N ASP A 114 6.24 21.39 -2.29
CA ASP A 114 5.29 21.14 -1.20
C ASP A 114 4.14 22.16 -1.10
N SER A 115 4.08 23.14 -2.02
CA SER A 115 3.14 24.26 -1.95
C SER A 115 1.67 23.83 -1.98
N TYR A 116 1.33 22.86 -2.82
CA TYR A 116 -0.05 22.34 -2.93
C TYR A 116 -0.47 21.61 -1.65
N ASP A 117 0.35 20.68 -1.18
CA ASP A 117 0.06 19.93 0.04
C ASP A 117 -0.04 20.89 1.23
N LEU A 118 0.90 21.83 1.37
CA LEU A 118 0.86 22.83 2.44
C LEU A 118 -0.42 23.67 2.41
N ALA A 119 -0.92 24.05 1.24
CA ALA A 119 -2.18 24.77 1.10
C ALA A 119 -3.36 23.92 1.59
N VAL A 120 -3.40 22.63 1.24
CA VAL A 120 -4.44 21.70 1.71
C VAL A 120 -4.37 21.51 3.23
N LEU A 121 -3.18 21.28 3.79
CA LEU A 121 -2.99 21.13 5.23
C LEU A 121 -3.42 22.39 5.98
N THR A 122 -3.05 23.57 5.46
CA THR A 122 -3.45 24.86 6.03
C THR A 122 -4.98 25.00 6.03
N TYR A 123 -5.64 24.61 4.94
CA TYR A 123 -7.10 24.60 4.88
C TYR A 123 -7.72 23.69 5.94
N VAL A 124 -7.23 22.45 6.06
CA VAL A 124 -7.69 21.46 7.06
C VAL A 124 -7.56 21.99 8.50
N TYR A 125 -6.48 22.71 8.79
CA TYR A 125 -6.21 23.23 10.15
C TYR A 125 -6.91 24.56 10.43
N SER A 126 -7.22 25.36 9.41
CA SER A 126 -7.81 26.70 9.57
C SER A 126 -9.33 26.70 9.78
N LEU A 127 -10.03 25.63 9.39
CA LEU A 127 -11.48 25.57 9.43
C LEU A 127 -11.99 24.46 10.35
N THR A 128 -13.12 24.73 11.00
CA THR A 128 -13.90 23.73 11.75
C THR A 128 -15.31 23.73 11.18
N PRO A 129 -15.73 22.69 10.44
CA PRO A 129 -17.11 22.58 9.98
C PRO A 129 -18.09 22.59 11.16
N LYS A 130 -19.26 23.23 11.01
CA LYS A 130 -20.28 23.36 12.07
C LYS A 130 -20.65 22.05 12.77
N ARG A 131 -20.63 20.93 12.03
CA ARG A 131 -20.94 19.61 12.56
C ARG A 131 -19.89 19.09 13.55
N LEU A 132 -18.69 19.65 13.53
CA LEU A 132 -17.55 19.29 14.37
C LEU A 132 -17.28 20.29 15.51
N GLU A 133 -18.02 21.41 15.58
CA GLU A 133 -17.84 22.45 16.62
C GLU A 133 -18.07 21.95 18.05
N ARG A 134 -18.76 20.81 18.21
CA ARG A 134 -19.03 20.20 19.53
C ARG A 134 -17.92 19.27 20.01
N LEU A 135 -16.91 19.01 19.18
CA LEU A 135 -15.78 18.17 19.56
C LEU A 135 -14.81 18.97 20.43
N SER A 136 -14.14 18.29 21.36
CA SER A 136 -13.01 18.90 22.07
C SER A 136 -11.86 19.18 21.09
N ASP A 137 -11.00 20.13 21.45
CA ASP A 137 -9.82 20.48 20.65
C ASP A 137 -8.92 19.27 20.41
N GLU A 138 -8.82 18.34 21.36
CA GLU A 138 -8.07 17.10 21.24
C GLU A 138 -8.67 16.18 20.16
N ARG A 139 -9.99 15.95 20.18
CA ARG A 139 -10.66 15.12 19.16
C ARG A 139 -10.64 15.79 17.80
N LEU A 140 -10.74 17.11 17.75
CA LEU A 140 -10.61 17.87 16.52
C LEU A 140 -9.19 17.78 15.95
N LEU A 141 -8.17 17.83 16.80
CA LEU A 141 -6.78 17.63 16.41
C LEU A 141 -6.54 16.24 15.84
N GLU A 142 -7.06 15.18 16.48
CA GLU A 142 -6.98 13.81 15.95
C GLU A 142 -7.59 13.70 14.55
N LEU A 143 -8.77 14.28 14.33
CA LEU A 143 -9.41 14.31 13.01
C LEU A 143 -8.59 15.07 11.98
N ARG A 144 -8.01 16.21 12.35
CA ARG A 144 -7.14 17.01 11.46
C ARG A 144 -5.89 16.26 11.07
N VAL A 145 -5.23 15.61 12.03
CA VAL A 145 -4.05 14.76 11.79
C VAL A 145 -4.42 13.63 10.84
N ALA A 146 -5.52 12.91 11.10
CA ALA A 146 -5.92 11.78 10.26
C ALA A 146 -6.31 12.23 8.84
N ALA A 147 -6.98 13.37 8.68
CA ALA A 147 -7.32 13.94 7.37
C ALA A 147 -6.05 14.38 6.61
N ALA A 148 -5.12 15.05 7.27
CA ALA A 148 -3.84 15.45 6.68
C ALA A 148 -2.99 14.23 6.26
N MET A 149 -2.92 13.20 7.10
CA MET A 149 -2.22 11.95 6.76
C MET A 149 -2.87 11.24 5.56
N THR A 150 -4.20 11.19 5.50
CA THR A 150 -4.94 10.63 4.36
C THR A 150 -4.56 11.34 3.05
N HIS A 151 -4.51 12.67 3.08
CA HIS A 151 -4.09 13.48 1.95
C HIS A 151 -2.63 13.21 1.56
N LEU A 152 -1.70 13.37 2.50
CA LEU A 152 -0.26 13.26 2.23
C LEU A 152 0.13 11.86 1.73
N TRP A 153 -0.39 10.80 2.33
CA TRP A 153 -0.04 9.42 2.00
C TRP A 153 -0.94 8.82 0.90
N GLY A 154 -2.00 9.51 0.50
CA GLY A 154 -2.94 9.06 -0.55
C GLY A 154 -3.67 7.77 -0.19
N GLU A 155 -3.83 7.52 1.11
CA GLU A 155 -4.61 6.39 1.61
C GLU A 155 -6.10 6.68 1.45
N LYS A 156 -6.91 5.63 1.30
CA LYS A 156 -8.38 5.79 1.12
C LYS A 156 -9.13 5.92 2.45
N SER A 157 -8.48 5.60 3.56
CA SER A 157 -9.12 5.50 4.88
C SER A 157 -8.23 6.11 5.96
N PRO A 158 -8.77 6.98 6.82
CA PRO A 158 -8.04 7.57 7.94
C PRO A 158 -7.94 6.64 9.16
N VAL A 159 -8.60 5.46 9.14
CA VAL A 159 -8.84 4.62 10.33
C VAL A 159 -7.56 4.24 11.06
N SER A 160 -6.45 4.01 10.36
CA SER A 160 -5.17 3.67 10.97
C SER A 160 -4.54 4.79 11.80
N TRP A 161 -5.01 6.03 11.66
CA TRP A 161 -4.49 7.21 12.34
C TRP A 161 -5.49 7.88 13.28
N LEU A 162 -6.67 7.28 13.46
CA LEU A 162 -7.62 7.67 14.48
C LEU A 162 -7.35 6.86 15.76
N SER A 163 -7.16 7.57 16.88
CA SER A 163 -7.02 6.99 18.22
C SER A 163 -8.35 6.86 18.98
#